data_AF-A0A0C9XN21-F1
#
_entry.id   AF-A0A0C9XN21-F1
#
_cell.length_a   1.000
_cell.length_b   1.000
_cell.length_c   1.000
_cell.angle_alpha   90.00
_cell.angle_beta   90.00
_cell.angle_gamma   90.00
#
_symmetry.space_group_name_H-M   'P 1'
#
loop_
_entity.id
_entity.type
_entity.pdbx_description
1 polymer ?
#
loop_
_entity_poly.entity_id
_entity_poly.type
_entity_poly.pdbx_seq_one_letter_code
_entity_poly.pdbx_strand_id
1 'polypeptide(L)'
;NKFDLLCPRNGCGSVILKSGAGSWVERASVQLDNQDNPFFQVLPTPPATAQWWLVTPSPMTFENIGFTRPVVPQIPSGKFIDRCCPRLKLLICAECDLGPLGWCEEGGSEFWLACSRVGY
;
A
#
# COMPACT_ATOMS: atom_id res chain seq x y z
N ASN A 1 12.12 -5.88 -8.72
CA ASN A 1 12.70 -6.20 -7.39
C ASN A 1 13.71 -7.33 -7.57
N LYS A 2 14.81 -7.34 -6.82
CA LYS A 2 15.82 -8.42 -6.90
C LYS A 2 15.53 -9.60 -5.95
N PHE A 3 14.83 -9.33 -4.85
CA PHE A 3 14.45 -10.32 -3.83
C PHE A 3 12.92 -10.47 -3.81
N ASP A 4 12.44 -11.60 -3.31
CA ASP A 4 11.02 -11.81 -3.01
C ASP A 4 10.58 -10.79 -1.95
N LEU A 5 9.38 -10.22 -2.08
CA LEU A 5 8.81 -9.35 -1.06
C LEU A 5 7.98 -10.21 -0.12
N LEU A 6 8.25 -10.09 1.17
CA LEU A 6 7.62 -10.88 2.23
C LEU A 6 6.73 -10.02 3.12
N CYS A 7 5.80 -10.64 3.83
CA CYS A 7 5.10 -9.99 4.93
C CYS A 7 6.10 -9.61 6.03
N PRO A 8 6.12 -8.35 6.51
CA PRO A 8 7.08 -7.91 7.52
C PRO A 8 6.76 -8.43 8.93
N ARG A 9 5.58 -9.04 9.15
CA ARG A 9 5.21 -9.60 10.45
C ARG A 9 6.12 -10.77 10.80
N ASN A 10 6.79 -10.65 11.94
CA ASN A 10 7.59 -11.73 12.49
C ASN A 10 6.73 -12.99 12.69
N GLY A 11 7.16 -14.11 12.11
CA GLY A 11 6.45 -15.39 12.17
C GLY A 11 5.38 -15.63 11.08
N CYS A 12 5.05 -14.65 10.22
CA CYS A 12 4.20 -14.90 9.05
C CYS A 12 5.04 -15.32 7.84
N GLY A 13 5.96 -14.47 7.39
CA GLY A 13 6.85 -14.80 6.27
C GLY A 13 6.14 -15.04 4.92
N SER A 14 4.85 -14.73 4.81
CA SER A 14 4.07 -14.90 3.58
C SER A 14 4.74 -14.17 2.41
N VAL A 15 4.90 -14.87 1.28
CA VAL A 15 5.44 -14.27 0.06
C VAL A 15 4.35 -13.41 -0.56
N ILE A 16 4.59 -12.11 -0.65
CA ILE A 16 3.67 -11.14 -1.24
C ILE A 16 3.92 -11.04 -2.75
N LEU A 17 5.19 -10.92 -3.15
CA LEU A 17 5.57 -10.72 -4.55
C LEU A 17 6.88 -11.44 -4.85
N LYS A 18 6.94 -12.20 -5.95
CA LYS A 18 8.18 -12.85 -6.38
C LYS A 18 9.22 -11.86 -6.89
N SER A 19 10.49 -12.24 -6.81
CA SER A 19 11.60 -11.52 -7.43
C SER A 19 11.32 -11.28 -8.92
N GLY A 20 11.69 -10.09 -9.41
CA GLY A 20 11.48 -9.67 -10.80
C GLY A 20 10.06 -9.19 -11.15
N ALA A 21 9.07 -9.35 -10.26
CA ALA A 21 7.68 -9.05 -10.59
C ALA A 21 7.24 -7.59 -10.32
N GLY A 22 8.01 -6.82 -9.56
CA GLY A 22 7.73 -5.40 -9.25
C GLY A 22 8.78 -4.43 -9.78
N SER A 23 8.35 -3.25 -10.20
CA SER A 23 9.21 -2.14 -10.61
C SER A 23 9.44 -1.18 -9.46
N TRP A 24 10.70 -0.79 -9.20
CA TRP A 24 11.01 0.19 -8.16
C TRP A 24 10.74 1.60 -8.70
N VAL A 25 9.91 2.36 -8.00
CA VAL A 25 9.49 3.71 -8.41
C VAL A 25 9.51 4.64 -7.20
N GLU A 26 10.10 5.83 -7.38
CA GLU A 26 10.01 6.91 -6.40
C GLU A 26 8.81 7.82 -6.74
N ARG A 27 7.90 8.01 -5.79
CA ARG A 27 6.67 8.80 -5.98
C ARG A 27 6.32 9.56 -4.71
N ALA A 28 5.48 10.59 -4.83
CA ALA A 28 4.91 11.30 -3.69
C ALA A 28 4.46 10.35 -2.57
N SER A 29 4.83 10.68 -1.33
CA SER A 29 4.42 9.89 -0.16
C SER A 29 2.90 9.95 -0.01
N VAL A 30 2.24 8.79 -0.08
CA VAL A 30 0.80 8.64 0.19
C VAL A 30 0.65 8.21 1.63
N GLN A 31 -0.13 8.98 2.40
CA GLN A 31 -0.43 8.66 3.78
C GLN A 31 -1.40 7.47 3.83
N LEU A 32 -0.87 6.30 4.17
CA LEU A 32 -1.62 5.04 4.22
C LEU A 32 -2.35 4.81 5.56
N ASP A 33 -2.06 5.60 6.59
CA ASP A 33 -2.67 5.45 7.93
C ASP A 33 -3.75 6.50 8.18
N ASN A 34 -4.87 6.10 8.79
CA ASN A 34 -5.88 7.02 9.33
C ASN A 34 -5.30 7.73 10.56
N GLN A 35 -5.34 9.07 10.57
CA GLN A 35 -4.80 9.90 11.66
C GLN A 35 -5.64 9.92 12.95
N ASP A 36 -6.66 9.07 13.11
CA ASP A 36 -7.57 9.11 14.27
C ASP A 36 -7.03 8.45 15.55
N ASN A 37 -5.72 8.19 15.64
CA ASN A 37 -5.13 7.69 16.88
C ASN A 37 -4.43 8.86 17.62
N PRO A 38 -4.93 9.31 18.79
CA PRO A 38 -4.41 10.46 19.53
C PRO A 38 -3.00 10.24 20.12
N PHE A 39 -2.35 9.11 19.82
CA PHE A 39 -0.99 8.76 20.26
C PHE A 39 0.09 8.97 19.20
N PHE A 40 -0.25 9.27 17.95
CA PHE A 40 0.77 9.60 16.96
C PHE A 40 1.21 11.05 17.15
N GLN A 41 2.25 11.21 17.97
CA GLN A 41 3.12 12.38 17.97
C GLN A 41 3.39 12.77 16.52
N VAL A 42 3.22 14.06 16.21
CA VAL A 42 3.44 14.67 14.89
C VAL A 42 4.75 14.13 14.34
N LEU A 43 4.65 13.13 13.47
CA LEU A 43 5.81 12.58 12.78
C LEU A 43 6.40 13.72 11.93
N PRO A 44 7.73 13.85 11.86
CA PRO A 44 8.36 14.84 11.00
C PRO A 44 7.78 14.71 9.60
N THR A 45 7.49 15.84 8.96
CA THR A 45 6.89 15.93 7.62
C THR A 45 7.49 14.84 6.75
N PRO A 46 6.71 13.82 6.33
CA PRO A 46 7.27 12.73 5.55
C PRO A 46 8.00 13.33 4.34
N PRO A 47 9.15 12.77 3.94
CA PRO A 47 9.86 13.22 2.75
C PRO A 47 8.86 13.32 1.59
N ALA A 48 8.99 14.36 0.77
CA ALA A 48 8.05 14.65 -0.31
C ALA A 48 7.86 13.44 -1.24
N THR A 49 8.85 12.55 -1.30
CA THR A 49 8.84 11.29 -2.03
C THR A 49 9.09 10.08 -1.11
N ALA A 50 8.47 8.96 -1.47
CA ALA A 50 8.66 7.64 -0.88
C ALA A 50 8.94 6.62 -1.99
N GLN A 51 9.51 5.49 -1.60
CA GLN A 51 9.88 4.41 -2.51
C GLN A 51 8.78 3.36 -2.54
N TRP A 52 8.37 2.99 -3.75
CA TRP A 52 7.27 2.07 -4.00
C TRP A 52 7.69 0.95 -4.95
N TRP A 53 7.13 -0.23 -4.72
CA TRP A 53 7.08 -1.28 -5.72
C TRP A 53 5.77 -1.15 -6.50
N LEU A 54 5.89 -0.76 -7.77
CA LEU A 54 4.81 -0.78 -8.73
C LEU A 54 4.66 -2.18 -9.31
N VAL A 55 3.47 -2.75 -9.18
CA VAL A 55 3.08 -4.02 -9.78
C VAL A 55 1.97 -3.74 -10.80
N THR A 56 2.15 -4.26 -12.01
CA THR A 56 1.26 -4.09 -13.17
C THR A 56 1.37 -5.33 -14.06
N PRO A 57 0.37 -5.64 -14.89
CA PRO A 57 -0.91 -4.93 -15.06
C PRO A 57 -2.05 -5.52 -14.23
N SER A 58 -1.80 -6.61 -13.50
CA SER A 58 -2.84 -7.44 -12.89
C SER A 58 -2.50 -7.78 -11.44
N PRO A 59 -3.50 -7.91 -10.55
CA PRO A 59 -3.27 -8.38 -9.18
C PRO A 59 -2.86 -9.85 -9.14
N MET A 60 -3.01 -10.59 -10.24
CA MET A 60 -2.56 -11.99 -10.37
C MET A 60 -1.04 -12.14 -10.31
N THR A 61 -0.29 -11.04 -10.39
CA THR A 61 1.17 -11.03 -10.23
C THR A 61 1.58 -11.19 -8.76
N PHE A 62 0.67 -10.96 -7.81
CA PHE A 62 0.91 -11.20 -6.40
C PHE A 62 0.69 -12.67 -6.04
N GLU A 63 1.46 -13.16 -5.06
CA GLU A 63 1.31 -14.52 -4.55
C GLU A 63 0.25 -14.56 -3.45
N ASN A 64 0.41 -13.78 -2.36
CA ASN A 64 -0.48 -13.79 -1.19
C ASN A 64 -0.87 -12.37 -0.72
N ILE A 65 -1.50 -11.60 -1.60
CA ILE A 65 -2.03 -10.26 -1.26
C ILE A 65 -3.56 -10.30 -1.08
N GLY A 66 -4.03 -9.57 -0.07
CA GLY A 66 -5.44 -9.27 0.16
C GLY A 66 -5.77 -7.82 -0.18
N PHE A 67 -7.05 -7.56 -0.46
CA PHE A 67 -7.58 -6.22 -0.74
C PHE A 67 -8.64 -5.87 0.31
N THR A 68 -8.56 -4.68 0.89
CA THR A 68 -9.62 -4.18 1.76
C THR A 68 -10.87 -3.83 0.96
N ARG A 69 -11.97 -3.59 1.68
CA ARG A 69 -13.12 -2.89 1.10
C ARG A 69 -12.66 -1.52 0.56
N PRO A 70 -13.27 -1.02 -0.53
CA PRO A 70 -12.92 0.29 -1.06
C PRO A 70 -13.13 1.37 0.00
N VAL A 71 -12.11 2.17 0.23
CA VAL A 71 -12.14 3.35 1.11
C VAL A 71 -12.22 4.61 0.27
N VAL A 72 -13.00 5.57 0.74
CA VAL A 72 -13.03 6.93 0.16
C VAL A 72 -11.91 7.71 0.83
N PRO A 73 -10.92 8.24 0.09
CA PRO A 73 -9.87 9.06 0.68
C PRO A 73 -10.50 10.27 1.38
N GLN A 74 -10.29 10.39 2.69
CA GLN A 74 -10.71 11.55 3.46
C GLN A 74 -9.57 12.56 3.42
N ILE A 75 -9.75 13.68 2.72
CA ILE A 75 -8.80 14.79 2.77
C ILE A 75 -9.06 15.53 4.10
N PRO A 76 -8.04 15.96 4.86
CA PRO A 76 -8.19 16.65 6.15
C PRO A 76 -8.99 17.98 6.11
N SER A 77 -9.47 18.42 4.93
CA SER A 77 -10.18 19.68 4.74
C SER A 77 -11.71 19.58 4.81
N GLY A 78 -12.29 18.51 5.39
CA GLY A 78 -13.74 18.41 5.69
C GLY A 78 -14.70 18.55 4.50
N LYS A 79 -14.17 18.65 3.28
CA LYS A 79 -14.93 18.67 2.04
C LYS A 79 -15.03 17.24 1.57
N PHE A 80 -16.26 16.70 1.62
CA PHE A 80 -16.63 15.52 0.86
C PHE A 80 -16.10 15.69 -0.56
N ILE A 81 -15.20 14.81 -0.97
CA ILE A 81 -14.75 14.80 -2.36
C ILE A 81 -15.98 14.49 -3.21
N ASP A 82 -16.13 15.29 -4.26
CA ASP A 82 -16.91 14.99 -5.45
C ASP A 82 -16.84 13.48 -5.82
N ARG A 83 -17.93 12.90 -6.34
CA ARG A 83 -18.06 11.47 -6.69
C ARG A 83 -17.09 10.99 -7.78
N CYS A 84 -16.13 11.84 -8.17
CA CYS A 84 -15.21 11.67 -9.27
C CYS A 84 -13.81 11.17 -8.84
N CYS A 85 -13.48 11.10 -7.55
CA CYS A 85 -12.22 10.44 -7.14
C CYS A 85 -12.37 8.92 -7.13
N PRO A 86 -11.37 8.20 -7.67
CA PRO A 86 -11.39 6.74 -7.66
C PRO A 86 -11.36 6.24 -6.21
N ARG A 87 -12.19 5.22 -5.94
CA ARG A 87 -12.17 4.53 -4.65
C ARG A 87 -10.85 3.79 -4.53
N LEU A 88 -10.21 3.85 -3.37
CA LEU A 88 -8.93 3.19 -3.14
C LEU A 88 -9.15 1.86 -2.44
N LYS A 89 -8.40 0.84 -2.80
CA LYS A 89 -8.30 -0.42 -2.05
C LYS A 89 -6.93 -0.49 -1.42
N LEU A 90 -6.89 -0.79 -0.13
CA LEU A 90 -5.63 -0.98 0.58
C LEU A 90 -5.17 -2.43 0.42
N LEU A 91 -3.87 -2.62 0.30
CA LEU A 91 -3.24 -3.92 0.15
C LEU A 91 -2.85 -4.43 1.54
N ILE A 92 -3.24 -5.66 1.85
CA ILE A 92 -2.95 -6.33 3.13
C ILE A 92 -2.31 -7.70 2.85
N CYS A 93 -1.63 -8.28 3.83
CA CYS A 93 -1.17 -9.66 3.74
C CYS A 93 -2.37 -10.62 3.78
N ALA A 94 -2.45 -11.56 2.84
CA ALA A 94 -3.57 -12.51 2.76
C ALA A 94 -3.59 -13.57 3.88
N GLU A 95 -2.46 -13.80 4.57
CA GLU A 95 -2.36 -14.82 5.62
C GLU A 95 -2.63 -14.28 7.03
N CYS A 96 -2.12 -13.09 7.34
CA CYS A 96 -2.16 -12.53 8.70
C CYS A 96 -2.95 -11.23 8.80
N ASP A 97 -3.61 -10.81 7.72
CA ASP A 97 -4.38 -9.56 7.58
C ASP A 97 -3.60 -8.30 7.99
N LEU A 98 -2.26 -8.38 7.99
CA LEU A 98 -1.41 -7.23 8.29
C LEU A 98 -1.46 -6.23 7.13
N GLY A 99 -1.82 -4.99 7.42
CA GLY A 99 -1.68 -3.88 6.50
C GLY A 99 -2.01 -2.55 7.15
N PRO A 100 -1.99 -1.46 6.39
CA PRO A 100 -1.85 -1.42 4.93
C PRO A 100 -0.38 -1.51 4.47
N LEU A 101 -0.08 -2.48 3.60
CA LEU A 101 1.22 -2.65 2.93
C LEU A 101 1.36 -1.73 1.71
N GLY A 102 0.23 -1.30 1.16
CA GLY A 102 0.15 -0.54 -0.08
C GLY A 102 -1.28 -0.16 -0.44
N TRP A 103 -1.47 0.30 -1.67
CA TRP A 103 -2.76 0.72 -2.20
C TRP A 103 -2.89 0.48 -3.70
N CYS A 104 -4.13 0.43 -4.19
CA CYS A 104 -4.45 0.47 -5.61
C CYS A 104 -5.78 1.20 -5.82
N GLU A 105 -6.02 1.66 -7.05
CA GLU A 105 -7.30 2.24 -7.43
C GLU A 105 -8.30 1.13 -7.77
N GLU A 106 -9.57 1.32 -7.42
CA GLU A 106 -10.63 0.41 -7.81
C GLU A 106 -10.82 0.45 -9.33
N GLY A 107 -10.51 -0.67 -9.99
CA GLY A 107 -10.52 -0.78 -11.45
C GLY A 107 -9.22 -0.34 -12.14
N GLY A 108 -8.21 0.08 -11.37
CA GLY A 108 -6.87 0.36 -11.87
C GLY A 108 -6.05 -0.90 -12.14
N SER A 109 -5.04 -0.77 -13.00
CA SER A 109 -4.05 -1.81 -13.31
C SER A 109 -2.73 -1.64 -12.56
N GLU A 110 -2.63 -0.59 -11.73
CA GLU A 110 -1.44 -0.24 -10.97
C GLU A 110 -1.64 -0.54 -9.49
N PHE A 111 -0.71 -1.30 -8.93
CA PHE A 111 -0.70 -1.69 -7.53
C PHE A 111 0.60 -1.22 -6.90
N TRP A 112 0.49 -0.46 -5.81
CA TRP A 112 1.61 0.24 -5.20
C TRP A 112 1.88 -0.33 -3.81
N LEU A 113 3.02 -0.99 -3.62
CA LEU A 113 3.48 -1.45 -2.30
C LEU A 113 4.55 -0.51 -1.75
N ALA A 114 4.45 -0.13 -0.47
CA ALA A 114 5.46 0.71 0.16
C ALA A 114 6.69 -0.13 0.50
N CYS A 115 7.87 0.27 0.01
CA CYS A 115 9.13 -0.44 0.27
C CYS A 115 9.46 -0.58 1.77
N SER A 116 8.98 0.37 2.59
CA SER A 116 9.19 0.38 4.04
C SER A 116 8.22 -0.51 4.82
N ARG A 117 7.20 -1.08 4.16
CA ARG A 117 6.16 -1.91 4.78
C ARG A 117 6.19 -3.37 4.31
N VAL A 118 7.25 -3.78 3.63
CA VAL A 118 7.46 -5.17 3.18
C VAL A 118 8.81 -5.68 3.65
N GLY A 119 8.90 -6.98 3.90
CA GLY A 119 10.16 -7.69 4.10
C GLY A 119 10.79 -8.06 2.75
N TYR A 120 12.07 -8.43 2.79
CA TYR A 120 12.86 -8.92 1.65
C TYR A 120 13.57 -10.22 2.03
#